data_AF-A0AA40KAE1-F1
#
_entry.id   AF-A0AA40KAE1-F1
#
_cell.length_a   1.000
_cell.length_b   1.000
_cell.length_c   1.000
_cell.angle_alpha   90.00
_cell.angle_beta   90.00
_cell.angle_gamma   90.00
#
_symmetry.space_group_name_H-M   'P 1'
#
loop_
_entity.id
_entity.type
_entity.pdbx_description
1 polymer ?
#
loop_
_entity_poly.entity_id
_entity_poly.type
_entity_poly.pdbx_seq_one_letter_code
_entity_poly.pdbx_strand_id
1 'polypeptide(L)'
;MTLSCRNTNEALHGHGKNATKAFLNTPTAILPPYKPAERLEDEPVIPAPDIFQKKNDSGSDPATRLPSISECAIHLELLETFLVLRERIIRSTDIDMSMEIAPKRETKTGVKSDTLTLKDSTLGARRREKWPKFVEFAVARFLEWRANLIRKHTQPPVRTDTTKPFDGPLPPLDVLMVWHAFLLNPLLFNHTCRRERLYVVEFPWQAIHARINNHDWSFTSHHEDDHTFSPLFDVFSMWREDFTSTCKPSLASFSIASLPSQETLFPLNASSQIRRHADTLRNIEDKTLALALRDAVLRQTTFVDKMNAHLWIRSPALEGTLRRAVDRYTKFLHLLKRKAPPIGEDGSNRTIVPGPIIVPTLDIDLVWHTHQCSAYRYVKSTNVLVGRFINHDDNLEKPALTDGSLASRRLFRLHFGEEYRKCGCWDCEALLSELEDQAAAAARGEGGEIDMVAVAARVERTVQYHRVVEAARRKGARLPVLGE
;
A
#
# COMPACT_ATOMS: atom_id res chain seq x y z
N MET A 1 -32.10 -15.99 0.80
CA MET A 1 -31.94 -16.67 2.11
C MET A 1 -30.50 -16.51 2.55
N THR A 2 -30.22 -15.72 3.58
CA THR A 2 -28.89 -15.66 4.22
C THR A 2 -29.10 -15.61 5.73
N LEU A 3 -29.50 -16.74 6.31
CA LEU A 3 -29.41 -16.98 7.75
C LEU A 3 -28.01 -17.50 8.06
N SER A 4 -27.00 -16.64 7.89
CA SER A 4 -25.70 -16.88 8.50
C SER A 4 -25.81 -16.51 9.97
N CYS A 5 -25.63 -17.48 10.87
CA CYS A 5 -25.65 -17.23 12.31
C CYS A 5 -24.58 -16.19 12.67
N ARG A 6 -24.97 -15.05 13.26
CA ARG A 6 -24.01 -14.00 13.67
C ARG A 6 -22.93 -14.55 14.59
N ASN A 7 -23.30 -15.49 15.47
CA ASN A 7 -22.39 -16.08 16.45
C ASN A 7 -21.30 -16.95 15.79
N THR A 8 -21.60 -17.64 14.67
CA THR A 8 -20.60 -18.44 13.96
C THR A 8 -19.61 -17.56 13.20
N ASN A 9 -20.08 -16.46 12.60
CA ASN A 9 -19.19 -15.50 11.92
C ASN A 9 -18.30 -14.73 12.91
N GLU A 10 -18.82 -14.35 14.08
CA GLU A 10 -18.03 -13.69 15.12
C GLU A 10 -17.00 -14.63 15.75
N ALA A 11 -17.35 -15.90 15.96
CA ALA A 11 -16.41 -16.92 16.43
C ALA A 11 -15.31 -17.22 15.40
N LEU A 12 -15.67 -17.40 14.11
CA LEU A 12 -14.70 -17.61 13.02
C LEU A 12 -13.80 -16.38 12.84
N HIS A 13 -14.34 -15.17 13.00
CA HIS A 13 -13.60 -13.92 12.95
C HIS A 13 -12.57 -13.79 14.08
N GLY A 14 -12.99 -14.08 15.31
CA GLY A 14 -12.12 -14.08 16.48
C GLY A 14 -10.99 -15.10 16.33
N HIS A 15 -11.33 -16.31 15.86
CA HIS A 15 -10.34 -17.36 15.62
C HIS A 15 -9.38 -16.99 14.49
N GLY A 16 -9.86 -16.56 13.31
CA GLY A 16 -9.02 -16.26 12.15
C GLY A 16 -8.04 -15.10 12.35
N LYS A 17 -8.49 -14.00 12.99
CA LYS A 17 -7.60 -12.87 13.32
C LYS A 17 -6.56 -13.22 14.36
N ASN A 18 -6.96 -13.94 15.41
CA ASN A 18 -6.03 -14.37 16.46
C ASN A 18 -5.08 -15.44 15.92
N ALA A 19 -5.54 -16.35 15.06
CA ALA A 19 -4.74 -17.38 14.43
C ALA A 19 -3.68 -16.77 13.52
N THR A 20 -4.04 -15.91 12.55
CA THR A 20 -3.01 -15.29 11.68
C THR A 20 -1.99 -14.50 12.49
N LYS A 21 -2.42 -13.72 13.49
CA LYS A 21 -1.48 -12.95 14.33
C LYS A 21 -0.66 -13.82 15.29
N ALA A 22 -1.22 -14.90 15.85
CA ALA A 22 -0.54 -15.81 16.75
C ALA A 22 0.43 -16.74 15.99
N PHE A 23 0.03 -17.30 14.85
CA PHE A 23 0.87 -18.16 14.01
C PHE A 23 2.13 -17.43 13.52
N LEU A 24 2.02 -16.14 13.17
CA LEU A 24 3.17 -15.31 12.79
C LEU A 24 4.15 -15.05 13.94
N ASN A 25 3.71 -15.19 15.20
CA ASN A 25 4.52 -14.90 16.40
C ASN A 25 4.92 -16.17 17.20
N THR A 26 4.43 -17.35 16.81
CA THR A 26 4.71 -18.61 17.53
C THR A 26 5.95 -19.30 16.93
N PRO A 27 6.82 -19.93 17.74
CA PRO A 27 7.86 -20.82 17.23
C PRO A 27 7.21 -22.06 16.61
N THR A 28 6.91 -21.99 15.32
CA THR A 28 6.37 -23.10 14.55
C THR A 28 7.46 -24.16 14.36
N ALA A 29 7.37 -25.25 15.12
CA ALA A 29 7.70 -26.54 14.55
C ALA A 29 6.90 -26.67 13.24
N ILE A 30 7.52 -27.13 12.16
CA ILE A 30 6.80 -27.50 10.95
C ILE A 30 5.89 -28.64 11.36
N LEU A 31 4.60 -28.35 11.56
CA LEU A 31 3.65 -29.37 11.99
C LEU A 31 3.44 -30.34 10.83
N PRO A 32 3.51 -31.66 11.05
CA PRO A 32 3.12 -32.64 10.04
C PRO A 32 1.72 -32.29 9.48
N PRO A 33 1.46 -32.47 8.18
CA PRO A 33 2.26 -33.23 7.20
C PRO A 33 3.25 -32.39 6.36
N TYR A 34 3.62 -31.18 6.80
CA TYR A 34 4.48 -30.31 5.99
C TYR A 34 5.97 -30.65 6.16
N LYS A 35 6.77 -30.55 5.08
CA LYS A 35 8.24 -30.69 5.10
C LYS A 35 8.86 -29.50 4.37
N PRO A 36 10.04 -28.99 4.77
CA PRO A 36 10.75 -27.97 3.98
C PRO A 36 11.05 -28.48 2.57
N ALA A 37 10.98 -27.61 1.57
CA ALA A 37 11.43 -27.93 0.21
C ALA A 37 12.91 -28.35 0.20
N GLU A 38 13.25 -29.36 -0.60
CA GLU A 38 14.63 -29.85 -0.74
C GLU A 38 15.48 -28.91 -1.59
N ARG A 39 14.89 -28.26 -2.58
CA ARG A 39 15.53 -27.26 -3.44
C ARG A 39 14.66 -26.00 -3.53
N LEU A 40 15.28 -24.88 -3.90
CA LEU A 40 14.57 -23.59 -4.06
C LEU A 40 13.54 -23.63 -5.19
N GLU A 41 13.79 -24.40 -6.25
CA GLU A 41 12.86 -24.60 -7.36
C GLU A 41 11.60 -25.39 -6.99
N ASP A 42 11.65 -26.15 -5.89
CA ASP A 42 10.51 -26.91 -5.37
C ASP A 42 9.64 -26.05 -4.43
N GLU A 43 10.06 -24.82 -4.12
CA GLU A 43 9.30 -23.93 -3.25
C GLU A 43 7.99 -23.46 -3.93
N PRO A 44 6.87 -23.42 -3.19
CA PRO A 44 5.60 -22.93 -3.72
C PRO A 44 5.68 -21.45 -4.12
N VAL A 45 5.17 -21.16 -5.32
CA VAL A 45 5.02 -19.78 -5.82
C VAL A 45 3.67 -19.23 -5.35
N ILE A 46 3.70 -18.35 -4.35
CA ILE A 46 2.51 -17.72 -3.77
C ILE A 46 2.69 -16.19 -3.74
N PRO A 47 1.81 -15.42 -4.40
CA PRO A 47 0.68 -15.85 -5.24
C PRO A 47 1.05 -16.61 -6.51
N ALA A 48 0.07 -17.28 -7.08
CA ALA A 48 0.19 -17.84 -8.42
C ALA A 48 0.47 -16.72 -9.45
N PRO A 49 1.41 -16.90 -10.40
CA PRO A 49 1.84 -15.82 -11.31
C PRO A 49 0.75 -15.27 -12.24
N ASP A 50 -0.28 -16.06 -12.52
CA ASP A 50 -1.39 -15.72 -13.41
C ASP A 50 -2.24 -14.56 -12.87
N ILE A 51 -2.31 -14.38 -11.55
CA ILE A 51 -3.07 -13.28 -10.95
C ILE A 51 -2.52 -11.91 -11.34
N PHE A 52 -1.22 -11.82 -11.61
CA PHE A 52 -0.55 -10.58 -11.99
C PHE A 52 -0.66 -10.29 -13.48
N GLN A 53 -1.13 -11.24 -14.30
CA GLN A 53 -1.24 -11.04 -15.74
C GLN A 53 -2.43 -10.16 -16.10
N LYS A 54 -2.22 -9.21 -17.00
CA LYS A 54 -3.30 -8.39 -17.55
C LYS A 54 -4.15 -9.23 -18.50
N LYS A 55 -5.32 -9.68 -18.04
CA LYS A 55 -6.31 -10.35 -18.90
C LYS A 55 -6.85 -9.35 -19.93
N ASN A 56 -7.07 -9.79 -21.17
CA ASN A 56 -7.59 -8.95 -22.24
C ASN A 56 -9.05 -8.58 -21.98
N ASP A 57 -9.30 -7.41 -21.40
CA ASP A 57 -10.65 -6.81 -21.34
C ASP A 57 -10.98 -6.15 -22.68
N SER A 58 -11.21 -6.98 -23.71
CA SER A 58 -11.57 -6.56 -25.07
C SER A 58 -13.00 -6.00 -25.19
N GLY A 59 -13.78 -5.99 -24.10
CA GLY A 59 -15.19 -5.56 -24.10
C GLY A 59 -15.56 -4.38 -23.19
N SER A 60 -14.66 -3.88 -22.34
CA SER A 60 -15.00 -2.76 -21.42
C SER A 60 -14.79 -1.41 -22.10
N ASP A 61 -15.77 -0.50 -22.05
CA ASP A 61 -15.58 0.90 -22.46
C ASP A 61 -14.39 1.50 -21.70
N PRO A 62 -13.33 1.97 -22.40
CA PRO A 62 -12.19 2.64 -21.78
C PRO A 62 -12.57 3.80 -20.85
N ALA A 63 -13.72 4.44 -21.08
CA ALA A 63 -14.22 5.53 -20.26
C ALA A 63 -14.81 5.06 -18.91
N THR A 64 -15.21 3.79 -18.76
CA THR A 64 -15.81 3.25 -17.52
C THR A 64 -15.01 2.11 -16.90
N ARG A 65 -13.83 1.80 -17.43
CA ARG A 65 -12.99 0.71 -16.96
C ARG A 65 -12.55 0.94 -15.50
N LEU A 66 -12.93 0.01 -14.63
CA LEU A 66 -12.48 -0.07 -13.24
C LEU A 66 -11.13 -0.81 -13.15
N PRO A 67 -10.42 -0.71 -12.01
CA PRO A 67 -9.20 -1.47 -11.81
C PRO A 67 -9.41 -2.97 -11.98
N SER A 68 -8.46 -3.61 -12.64
CA SER A 68 -8.41 -5.06 -12.79
C SER A 68 -7.90 -5.74 -11.51
N ILE A 69 -8.18 -7.05 -11.38
CA ILE A 69 -7.65 -7.89 -10.30
C ILE A 69 -6.11 -7.84 -10.28
N SER A 70 -5.48 -7.88 -11.46
CA SER A 70 -4.02 -7.78 -11.60
C SER A 70 -3.48 -6.45 -11.07
N GLU A 71 -4.07 -5.31 -11.43
CA GLU A 71 -3.64 -4.01 -10.89
C GLU A 71 -3.78 -3.95 -9.36
N CYS A 72 -4.87 -4.48 -8.80
CA CYS A 72 -5.05 -4.54 -7.34
C CYS A 72 -4.08 -5.52 -6.65
N ALA A 73 -3.73 -6.64 -7.27
CA ALA A 73 -2.75 -7.59 -6.75
C ALA A 73 -1.35 -6.98 -6.71
N ILE A 74 -0.93 -6.33 -7.80
CA ILE A 74 0.36 -5.62 -7.85
C ILE A 74 0.39 -4.47 -6.85
N HIS A 75 -0.74 -3.77 -6.66
CA HIS A 75 -0.84 -2.73 -5.65
C HIS A 75 -0.61 -3.30 -4.23
N LEU A 76 -1.15 -4.47 -3.90
CA LEU A 76 -0.84 -5.12 -2.63
C LEU A 76 0.66 -5.44 -2.47
N GLU A 77 1.33 -5.94 -3.51
CA GLU A 77 2.79 -6.17 -3.46
C GLU A 77 3.55 -4.87 -3.21
N LEU A 78 3.18 -3.79 -3.91
CA LEU A 78 3.83 -2.50 -3.75
C LEU A 78 3.67 -1.94 -2.31
N LEU A 79 2.51 -2.13 -1.69
CA LEU A 79 2.28 -1.72 -0.30
C LEU A 79 3.15 -2.52 0.68
N GLU A 80 3.35 -3.81 0.45
CA GLU A 80 4.28 -4.63 1.23
C GLU A 80 5.74 -4.17 1.04
N THR A 81 6.13 -3.83 -0.18
CA THR A 81 7.45 -3.26 -0.47
C THR A 81 7.68 -1.93 0.26
N PHE A 82 6.67 -1.04 0.32
CA PHE A 82 6.76 0.20 1.12
C PHE A 82 6.86 -0.08 2.63
N LEU A 83 6.13 -1.08 3.12
CA LEU A 83 6.21 -1.51 4.52
C LEU A 83 7.62 -1.99 4.87
N VAL A 84 8.19 -2.89 4.06
CA VAL A 84 9.53 -3.43 4.28
C VAL A 84 10.59 -2.33 4.22
N LEU A 85 10.48 -1.40 3.27
CA LEU A 85 11.37 -0.22 3.23
C LEU A 85 11.30 0.56 4.55
N ARG A 86 10.09 0.87 5.03
CA ARG A 86 9.88 1.60 6.29
C ARG A 86 10.46 0.86 7.48
N GLU A 87 10.24 -0.46 7.57
CA GLU A 87 10.78 -1.28 8.66
C GLU A 87 12.31 -1.35 8.62
N ARG A 88 12.91 -1.48 7.43
CA ARG A 88 14.37 -1.42 7.26
C ARG A 88 14.93 -0.09 7.77
N ILE A 89 14.29 1.04 7.43
CA ILE A 89 14.69 2.36 7.92
C ILE A 89 14.59 2.45 9.45
N ILE A 90 13.46 2.04 10.02
CA ILE A 90 13.21 2.08 11.47
C ILE A 90 14.16 1.15 12.24
N ARG A 91 14.57 0.02 11.66
CA ARG A 91 15.45 -0.97 12.32
C ARG A 91 16.94 -0.74 12.08
N SER A 92 17.33 0.00 11.04
CA SER A 92 18.73 0.25 10.69
C SER A 92 19.50 0.94 11.83
N THR A 93 20.57 0.31 12.29
CA THR A 93 21.52 0.89 13.25
C THR A 93 22.43 1.92 12.62
N ASP A 94 22.67 1.85 11.32
CA ASP A 94 23.49 2.83 10.60
C ASP A 94 22.78 4.18 10.53
N ILE A 95 21.48 4.16 10.27
CA ILE A 95 20.65 5.38 10.31
C ILE A 95 20.49 5.89 11.76
N ASP A 96 20.45 5.00 12.76
CA ASP A 96 20.51 5.44 14.16
C ASP A 96 21.77 6.26 14.43
N MET A 97 22.91 5.82 13.91
CA MET A 97 24.18 6.56 14.04
C MET A 97 24.14 7.90 13.30
N SER A 98 23.54 7.95 12.10
CA SER A 98 23.41 9.18 11.28
C SER A 98 22.42 10.20 11.86
N MET A 99 21.45 9.75 12.66
CA MET A 99 20.46 10.60 13.35
C MET A 99 20.74 10.77 14.85
N GLU A 100 21.90 10.33 15.34
CA GLU A 100 22.31 10.45 16.74
C GLU A 100 21.34 9.77 17.74
N ILE A 101 20.71 8.68 17.32
CA ILE A 101 19.78 7.89 18.13
C ILE A 101 20.56 6.80 18.88
N ALA A 102 21.03 7.10 20.09
CA ALA A 102 21.65 6.11 20.97
C ALA A 102 20.67 5.54 22.02
N PRO A 103 20.76 4.25 22.42
CA PRO A 103 20.01 3.71 23.57
C PRO A 103 20.41 4.42 24.87
N LYS A 104 19.43 4.90 25.64
CA LYS A 104 19.63 5.47 26.98
C LYS A 104 19.52 4.34 28.01
N ARG A 105 20.65 3.85 28.52
CA ARG A 105 20.68 2.75 29.51
C ARG A 105 20.84 3.32 30.91
N GLU A 106 19.93 2.95 31.80
CA GLU A 106 20.01 3.27 33.23
C GLU A 106 20.44 2.03 34.01
N THR A 107 21.43 2.17 34.89
CA THR A 107 21.83 1.11 35.83
C THR A 107 21.21 1.38 37.19
N LYS A 108 20.60 0.36 37.80
CA LYS A 108 20.12 0.41 39.18
C LYS A 108 20.75 -0.71 39.99
N THR A 109 21.26 -0.37 41.17
CA THR A 109 21.81 -1.34 42.12
C THR A 109 20.69 -1.82 43.05
N GLY A 110 20.45 -3.13 43.05
CA GLY A 110 19.49 -3.78 43.93
C GLY A 110 19.99 -3.92 45.37
N VAL A 111 19.09 -4.33 46.26
CA VAL A 111 19.35 -4.49 47.71
C VAL A 111 20.45 -5.51 48.02
N LYS A 112 20.75 -6.42 47.08
CA LYS A 112 21.83 -7.44 47.19
C LYS A 112 23.13 -7.03 46.49
N SER A 113 23.31 -5.75 46.16
CA SER A 113 24.43 -5.25 45.33
C SER A 113 24.43 -5.72 43.87
N ASP A 114 23.33 -6.33 43.40
CA ASP A 114 23.17 -6.73 42.00
C ASP A 114 22.90 -5.50 41.11
N THR A 115 23.68 -5.29 40.06
CA THR A 115 23.46 -4.18 39.12
C THR A 115 22.61 -4.63 37.93
N LEU A 116 21.43 -4.03 37.77
CA LEU A 116 20.53 -4.28 36.64
C LEU A 116 20.58 -3.10 35.65
N THR A 117 20.80 -3.40 34.37
CA THR A 117 20.69 -2.42 33.29
C THR A 117 19.28 -2.44 32.72
N LEU A 118 18.56 -1.33 32.83
CA LEU A 118 17.20 -1.19 32.33
C LEU A 118 17.18 -1.01 30.80
N LYS A 119 16.18 -1.61 30.16
CA LYS A 119 15.90 -1.41 28.72
C LYS A 119 15.32 -0.02 28.51
N ASP A 120 15.85 0.68 27.50
CA ASP A 120 15.28 1.96 27.06
C ASP A 120 13.91 1.75 26.40
N SER A 121 12.84 2.11 27.12
CA SER A 121 11.47 2.04 26.61
C SER A 121 11.19 3.10 25.53
N THR A 122 11.96 4.18 25.46
CA THR A 122 11.79 5.30 24.53
C THR A 122 12.48 5.08 23.18
N LEU A 123 13.47 4.17 23.11
CA LEU A 123 14.27 3.92 21.90
C LEU A 123 13.38 3.60 20.69
N GLY A 124 12.35 2.79 20.88
CA GLY A 124 11.42 2.43 19.80
C GLY A 124 10.65 3.64 19.25
N ALA A 125 10.28 4.60 20.10
CA ALA A 125 9.63 5.84 19.66
C ALA A 125 10.61 6.73 18.91
N ARG A 126 11.82 6.91 19.43
CA ARG A 126 12.87 7.71 18.77
C ARG A 126 13.26 7.13 17.40
N ARG A 127 13.34 5.81 17.27
CA ARG A 127 13.60 5.14 15.98
C ARG A 127 12.50 5.36 14.94
N ARG A 128 11.25 5.61 15.35
CA ARG A 128 10.15 5.91 14.41
C ARG A 128 10.31 7.28 13.74
N GLU A 129 11.02 8.21 14.37
CA GLU A 129 11.33 9.54 13.79
C GLU A 129 12.22 9.46 12.54
N LYS A 130 12.89 8.33 12.30
CA LYS A 130 13.65 8.08 11.06
C LYS A 130 12.76 8.09 9.82
N TRP A 131 11.51 7.65 9.93
CA TRP A 131 10.61 7.54 8.79
C TRP A 131 10.18 8.89 8.21
N PRO A 132 9.64 9.85 8.99
CA PRO A 132 9.37 11.20 8.50
C PRO A 132 10.58 11.87 7.86
N LYS A 133 11.78 11.67 8.45
CA LYS A 133 13.03 12.22 7.89
C LYS A 133 13.34 11.64 6.51
N PHE A 134 13.24 10.32 6.36
CA PHE A 134 13.42 9.66 5.07
C PHE A 134 12.43 10.17 4.02
N VAL A 135 11.15 10.34 4.40
CA VAL A 135 10.10 10.85 3.50
C VAL A 135 10.41 12.27 3.00
N GLU A 136 10.99 13.15 3.82
CA GLU A 136 11.39 14.49 3.37
C GLU A 136 12.40 14.44 2.21
N PHE A 137 13.40 13.57 2.29
CA PHE A 137 14.37 13.37 1.21
C PHE A 137 13.76 12.68 -0.01
N ALA A 138 12.86 11.71 0.19
CA ALA A 138 12.14 11.05 -0.90
C ALA A 138 11.28 12.06 -1.69
N VAL A 139 10.61 12.98 -1.00
CA VAL A 139 9.82 14.06 -1.63
C VAL A 139 10.72 14.99 -2.45
N ALA A 140 11.86 15.39 -1.91
CA ALA A 140 12.82 16.23 -2.63
C ALA A 140 13.27 15.55 -3.94
N ARG A 141 13.65 14.26 -3.86
CA ARG A 141 14.03 13.44 -5.02
C ARG A 141 12.88 13.29 -6.02
N PHE A 142 11.64 13.13 -5.55
CA PHE A 142 10.46 13.08 -6.42
C PHE A 142 10.22 14.39 -7.17
N LEU A 143 10.34 15.54 -6.50
CA LEU A 143 10.15 16.84 -7.14
C LEU A 143 11.23 17.10 -8.21
N GLU A 144 12.48 16.70 -7.95
CA GLU A 144 13.56 16.75 -8.93
C GLU A 144 13.31 15.81 -10.11
N TRP A 145 12.90 14.56 -9.85
CA TRP A 145 12.52 13.60 -10.88
C TRP A 145 11.37 14.12 -11.77
N ARG A 146 10.32 14.67 -11.15
CA ARG A 146 9.19 15.31 -11.85
C ARG A 146 9.65 16.49 -12.71
N ALA A 147 10.47 17.38 -12.16
CA ALA A 147 11.02 18.52 -12.91
C ALA A 147 11.81 18.05 -14.14
N ASN A 148 12.61 16.99 -14.01
CA ASN A 148 13.36 16.41 -15.11
C ASN A 148 12.46 15.77 -16.18
N LEU A 149 11.35 15.11 -15.79
CA LEU A 149 10.34 14.63 -16.74
C LEU A 149 9.70 15.79 -17.52
N ILE A 150 9.38 16.90 -16.84
CA ILE A 150 8.82 18.10 -17.49
C ILE A 150 9.82 18.69 -18.48
N ARG A 151 11.10 18.84 -18.09
CA ARG A 151 12.16 19.38 -18.97
C ARG A 151 12.40 18.54 -20.22
N LYS A 152 12.37 17.19 -20.09
CA LYS A 152 12.55 16.27 -21.22
C LYS A 152 11.37 16.28 -22.21
N HIS A 153 10.20 16.76 -21.77
CA HIS A 153 8.99 16.82 -22.59
C HIS A 153 8.50 18.27 -22.71
N THR A 154 9.18 19.05 -23.55
CA THR A 154 8.90 20.48 -23.78
C THR A 154 7.59 20.75 -24.50
N GLN A 155 7.03 19.77 -25.20
CA GLN A 155 5.71 19.91 -25.83
C GLN A 155 4.61 19.54 -24.84
N PRO A 156 3.57 20.40 -24.68
CA PRO A 156 2.41 20.04 -23.88
C PRO A 156 1.81 18.74 -24.44
N PRO A 157 1.31 17.84 -23.59
CA PRO A 157 0.70 16.61 -24.08
C PRO A 157 -0.43 16.99 -25.04
N VAL A 158 -0.35 16.49 -26.28
CA VAL A 158 -1.47 16.55 -27.23
C VAL A 158 -2.70 16.04 -26.48
N ARG A 159 -3.80 16.81 -26.50
CA ARG A 159 -5.08 16.40 -25.92
C ARG A 159 -5.56 15.15 -26.66
N THR A 160 -5.16 14.00 -26.15
CA THR A 160 -5.67 12.69 -26.57
C THR A 160 -6.71 12.26 -25.54
N ASP A 161 -7.85 11.74 -25.99
CA ASP A 161 -8.91 11.27 -25.09
C ASP A 161 -8.60 9.93 -24.39
N THR A 162 -7.31 9.57 -24.34
CA THR A 162 -6.78 8.29 -23.91
C THR A 162 -5.60 8.48 -22.96
N THR A 163 -5.46 7.54 -22.03
CA THR A 163 -4.25 7.40 -21.22
C THR A 163 -3.07 6.92 -22.07
N LYS A 164 -1.86 7.08 -21.54
CA LYS A 164 -0.61 6.61 -22.16
C LYS A 164 0.15 5.70 -21.19
N PRO A 165 0.81 4.63 -21.67
CA PRO A 165 1.72 3.87 -20.84
C PRO A 165 2.89 4.76 -20.40
N PHE A 166 3.45 4.47 -19.23
CA PHE A 166 4.74 5.04 -18.84
C PHE A 166 5.85 4.40 -19.67
N ASP A 167 6.64 5.23 -20.35
CA ASP A 167 7.69 4.85 -21.30
C ASP A 167 9.09 5.30 -20.84
N GLY A 168 9.21 5.81 -19.60
CA GLY A 168 10.48 6.18 -19.00
C GLY A 168 11.11 5.04 -18.18
N PRO A 169 12.37 5.22 -17.72
CA PRO A 169 12.94 4.33 -16.71
C PRO A 169 12.13 4.45 -15.41
N LEU A 170 11.82 3.30 -14.81
CA LEU A 170 11.07 3.25 -13.55
C LEU A 170 11.89 3.94 -12.45
N PRO A 171 11.30 4.90 -11.71
CA PRO A 171 12.04 5.59 -10.66
C PRO A 171 12.36 4.65 -9.47
N PRO A 172 13.33 5.02 -8.62
CA PRO A 172 13.59 4.32 -7.37
C PRO A 172 12.35 4.23 -6.47
N LEU A 173 12.35 3.25 -5.56
CA LEU A 173 11.21 2.94 -4.71
C LEU A 173 10.73 4.13 -3.86
N ASP A 174 11.64 4.96 -3.35
CA ASP A 174 11.31 6.15 -2.56
C ASP A 174 10.55 7.20 -3.38
N VAL A 175 10.96 7.41 -4.64
CA VAL A 175 10.28 8.31 -5.59
C VAL A 175 8.94 7.74 -6.03
N LEU A 176 8.88 6.41 -6.28
CA LEU A 176 7.65 5.71 -6.62
C LEU A 176 6.60 5.80 -5.49
N MET A 177 7.03 5.72 -4.24
CA MET A 177 6.18 5.90 -3.06
C MET A 177 5.55 7.29 -3.00
N VAL A 178 6.34 8.34 -3.25
CA VAL A 178 5.82 9.71 -3.27
C VAL A 178 4.86 9.91 -4.45
N TRP A 179 5.19 9.36 -5.63
CA TRP A 179 4.29 9.43 -6.79
C TRP A 179 2.94 8.75 -6.52
N HIS A 180 2.98 7.54 -5.94
CA HIS A 180 1.79 6.81 -5.50
C HIS A 180 0.94 7.64 -4.52
N ALA A 181 1.53 8.12 -3.43
CA ALA A 181 0.81 8.91 -2.43
C ALA A 181 0.25 10.22 -3.01
N PHE A 182 0.91 10.81 -4.02
CA PHE A 182 0.42 11.99 -4.70
C PHE A 182 -0.82 11.71 -5.55
N LEU A 183 -0.85 10.58 -6.27
CA LEU A 183 -2.02 10.14 -7.05
C LEU A 183 -3.24 9.90 -6.16
N LEU A 184 -3.03 9.44 -4.92
CA LEU A 184 -4.08 9.26 -3.91
C LEU A 184 -4.62 10.57 -3.32
N ASN A 185 -4.10 11.72 -3.75
CA ASN A 185 -4.69 13.02 -3.48
C ASN A 185 -5.18 13.64 -4.82
N PRO A 186 -6.32 13.17 -5.35
CA PRO A 186 -6.66 13.37 -6.74
C PRO A 186 -7.02 14.83 -7.05
N LEU A 187 -7.49 15.61 -6.06
CA LEU A 187 -7.65 17.06 -6.20
C LEU A 187 -6.30 17.77 -6.33
N LEU A 188 -5.36 17.50 -5.41
CA LEU A 188 -4.04 18.12 -5.45
C LEU A 188 -3.29 17.73 -6.73
N PHE A 189 -3.32 16.45 -7.09
CA PHE A 189 -2.68 15.96 -8.31
C PHE A 189 -3.27 16.59 -9.57
N ASN A 190 -4.60 16.68 -9.65
CA ASN A 190 -5.27 17.32 -10.78
C ASN A 190 -4.98 18.83 -10.83
N HIS A 191 -4.93 19.53 -9.69
CA HIS A 191 -4.58 20.94 -9.68
C HIS A 191 -3.14 21.17 -10.16
N THR A 192 -2.20 20.36 -9.68
CA THR A 192 -0.77 20.55 -9.90
C THR A 192 -0.28 20.01 -11.24
N CYS A 193 -0.72 18.80 -11.63
CA CYS A 193 -0.15 18.07 -12.76
C CYS A 193 -1.02 18.07 -14.01
N ARG A 194 -2.23 18.66 -14.04
CA ARG A 194 -3.17 18.55 -15.19
C ARG A 194 -2.61 19.02 -16.54
N ARG A 195 -1.59 19.88 -16.54
CA ARG A 195 -0.91 20.34 -17.77
C ARG A 195 0.39 19.59 -18.06
N GLU A 196 0.74 18.62 -17.23
CA GLU A 196 1.98 17.84 -17.30
C GLU A 196 1.72 16.47 -17.91
N ARG A 197 2.78 15.88 -18.45
CA ARG A 197 2.75 14.51 -18.98
C ARG A 197 2.27 13.49 -17.95
N LEU A 198 2.64 13.66 -16.67
CA LEU A 198 2.26 12.76 -15.57
C LEU A 198 0.74 12.59 -15.41
N TYR A 199 -0.08 13.54 -15.87
CA TYR A 199 -1.53 13.46 -15.73
C TYR A 199 -2.20 12.40 -16.60
N VAL A 200 -1.64 12.17 -17.80
CA VAL A 200 -2.19 11.21 -18.77
C VAL A 200 -1.49 9.84 -18.72
N VAL A 201 -0.44 9.71 -17.92
CA VAL A 201 0.33 8.48 -17.75
C VAL A 201 -0.40 7.53 -16.79
N GLU A 202 -0.54 6.27 -17.19
CA GLU A 202 -0.98 5.20 -16.29
C GLU A 202 0.15 4.79 -15.35
N PHE A 203 -0.18 4.53 -14.09
CA PHE A 203 0.81 4.01 -13.16
C PHE A 203 1.32 2.64 -13.65
N PRO A 204 2.65 2.42 -13.71
CA PRO A 204 3.25 1.33 -14.47
C PRO A 204 3.23 0.00 -13.74
N TRP A 205 2.05 -0.52 -13.40
CA TRP A 205 1.85 -1.71 -12.59
C TRP A 205 2.71 -2.91 -13.02
N GLN A 206 2.68 -3.28 -14.30
CA GLN A 206 3.44 -4.44 -14.79
C GLN A 206 4.96 -4.24 -14.68
N ALA A 207 5.45 -3.02 -14.94
CA ALA A 207 6.87 -2.72 -14.78
C ALA A 207 7.28 -2.73 -13.30
N ILE A 208 6.40 -2.32 -12.39
CA ILE A 208 6.62 -2.38 -10.94
C ILE A 208 6.67 -3.82 -10.46
N HIS A 209 5.70 -4.65 -10.84
CA HIS A 209 5.66 -6.08 -10.51
C HIS A 209 6.95 -6.78 -10.92
N ALA A 210 7.43 -6.53 -12.15
CA ALA A 210 8.68 -7.09 -12.64
C ALA A 210 9.94 -6.69 -11.84
N ARG A 211 9.86 -5.69 -10.94
CA ARG A 211 10.96 -5.27 -10.06
C ARG A 211 10.85 -5.73 -8.64
N ILE A 212 9.70 -6.25 -8.23
CA ILE A 212 9.46 -6.70 -6.87
C ILE A 212 9.83 -8.18 -6.78
N ASN A 213 10.78 -8.50 -5.89
CA ASN A 213 11.02 -9.87 -5.50
C ASN A 213 9.92 -10.29 -4.52
N ASN A 214 9.09 -11.24 -4.94
CA ASN A 214 7.97 -11.73 -4.14
C ASN A 214 8.43 -12.54 -2.91
N HIS A 215 9.70 -12.96 -2.82
CA HIS A 215 10.18 -13.70 -1.65
C HIS A 215 10.43 -12.78 -0.45
N ASP A 216 11.08 -11.64 -0.66
CA ASP A 216 11.56 -10.74 0.41
C ASP A 216 11.07 -9.29 0.29
N TRP A 217 10.23 -9.02 -0.71
CA TRP A 217 9.72 -7.68 -1.06
C TRP A 217 10.80 -6.67 -1.44
N SER A 218 12.01 -7.12 -1.79
CA SER A 218 13.06 -6.24 -2.32
C SER A 218 12.66 -5.68 -3.69
N PHE A 219 13.06 -4.44 -3.94
CA PHE A 219 12.78 -3.74 -5.20
C PHE A 219 14.08 -3.47 -5.94
N THR A 220 14.17 -3.92 -7.18
CA THR A 220 15.37 -3.76 -8.02
C THR A 220 15.32 -2.46 -8.83
N SER A 221 16.20 -1.50 -8.52
CA SER A 221 16.42 -0.33 -9.38
C SER A 221 17.29 -0.71 -10.58
N HIS A 222 16.98 -0.21 -11.78
CA HIS A 222 17.94 -0.27 -12.88
C HIS A 222 19.15 0.61 -12.55
N HIS A 223 20.31 -0.02 -12.46
CA HIS A 223 21.62 0.60 -12.38
C HIS A 223 22.42 0.12 -13.56
N GLU A 224 22.48 0.88 -14.65
CA GLU A 224 23.65 0.76 -15.52
C GLU A 224 24.34 2.10 -15.74
N ASP A 225 23.63 3.25 -15.87
CA ASP A 225 24.33 4.50 -16.24
C ASP A 225 23.97 5.79 -15.45
N ASP A 226 23.03 5.78 -14.50
CA ASP A 226 22.59 7.02 -13.80
C ASP A 226 22.82 6.98 -12.28
N HIS A 227 24.00 7.44 -11.84
CA HIS A 227 24.35 7.63 -10.42
C HIS A 227 23.46 8.66 -9.68
N THR A 228 22.56 9.36 -10.38
CA THR A 228 21.66 10.38 -9.78
C THR A 228 20.59 9.75 -8.90
N PHE A 229 20.30 8.45 -9.07
CA PHE A 229 19.15 7.79 -8.44
C PHE A 229 19.50 6.51 -7.67
N SER A 230 20.66 6.47 -7.00
CA SER A 230 20.98 5.42 -6.01
C SER A 230 19.87 5.25 -4.96
N PRO A 231 19.60 4.03 -4.46
CA PRO A 231 18.56 3.81 -3.47
C PRO A 231 18.79 4.70 -2.23
N LEU A 232 17.80 5.49 -1.85
CA LEU A 232 17.94 6.47 -0.76
C LEU A 232 18.33 5.81 0.58
N PHE A 233 17.93 4.55 0.79
CA PHE A 233 18.30 3.78 1.97
C PHE A 233 19.82 3.59 2.10
N ASP A 234 20.51 3.29 0.99
CA ASP A 234 21.94 3.05 0.99
C ASP A 234 22.70 4.36 1.27
N VAL A 235 22.25 5.46 0.67
CA VAL A 235 22.76 6.82 0.92
C VAL A 235 22.67 7.17 2.42
N PHE A 236 21.54 6.86 3.07
CA PHE A 236 21.34 7.14 4.49
C PHE A 236 22.23 6.28 5.39
N SER A 237 22.49 5.04 4.97
CA SER A 237 23.32 4.08 5.72
C SER A 237 24.81 4.47 5.65
N MET A 238 25.26 4.98 4.51
CA MET A 238 26.64 5.46 4.31
C MET A 238 26.89 6.89 4.79
N TRP A 239 25.85 7.61 5.24
CA TRP A 239 25.89 9.04 5.54
C TRP A 239 27.07 9.46 6.43
N ARG A 240 27.49 8.64 7.39
CA ARG A 240 28.56 8.99 8.35
C ARG A 240 29.98 8.72 7.85
N GLU A 241 30.14 7.79 6.91
CA GLU A 241 31.44 7.37 6.36
C GLU A 241 32.04 8.48 5.48
N ASP A 242 31.18 9.28 4.84
CA ASP A 242 31.54 10.37 3.94
C ASP A 242 32.09 11.64 4.64
N PHE A 243 32.18 11.67 5.98
CA PHE A 243 32.62 12.85 6.74
C PHE A 243 33.82 12.60 7.65
N THR A 244 34.89 13.39 7.48
CA THR A 244 36.03 13.48 8.40
C THR A 244 35.70 14.27 9.67
N SER A 245 36.35 13.95 10.77
CA SER A 245 35.90 14.02 12.17
C SER A 245 35.67 15.39 12.85
N THR A 246 35.71 16.53 12.18
CA THR A 246 35.72 17.85 12.88
C THR A 246 34.45 18.71 12.76
N CYS A 247 33.52 18.40 11.85
CA CYS A 247 32.16 18.97 11.86
C CYS A 247 31.24 18.10 10.99
N LYS A 248 30.26 17.41 11.57
CA LYS A 248 29.31 16.55 10.83
C LYS A 248 27.90 17.10 11.00
N PRO A 249 27.17 17.44 9.93
CA PRO A 249 25.75 17.73 10.07
C PRO A 249 25.02 16.42 10.37
N SER A 250 24.28 16.37 11.48
CA SER A 250 23.36 15.27 11.74
C SER A 250 22.32 15.21 10.64
N LEU A 251 21.93 14.01 10.18
CA LEU A 251 20.83 13.86 9.22
C LEU A 251 19.54 14.50 9.76
N ALA A 252 19.37 14.54 11.08
CA ALA A 252 18.24 15.17 11.74
C ALA A 252 18.17 16.70 11.52
N SER A 253 19.30 17.34 11.18
CA SER A 253 19.39 18.80 10.97
C SER A 253 18.77 19.29 9.65
N PHE A 254 18.53 18.40 8.69
CA PHE A 254 17.95 18.74 7.39
C PHE A 254 16.43 18.61 7.44
N SER A 255 15.66 19.62 7.04
CA SER A 255 14.22 19.48 6.84
C SER A 255 13.75 20.33 5.67
N ILE A 256 12.69 19.89 4.96
CA ILE A 256 12.01 20.71 3.96
C ILE A 256 11.54 22.04 4.57
N ALA A 257 11.12 22.04 5.84
CA ALA A 257 10.62 23.22 6.52
C ALA A 257 11.74 24.19 6.95
N SER A 258 12.93 23.67 7.25
CA SER A 258 14.05 24.44 7.79
C SER A 258 15.38 23.79 7.36
N LEU A 259 16.19 24.55 6.63
CA LEU A 259 17.54 24.13 6.22
C LEU A 259 18.59 25.06 6.85
N PRO A 260 19.67 24.51 7.43
CA PRO A 260 20.80 25.31 7.87
C PRO A 260 21.55 25.96 6.69
N SER A 261 22.41 26.97 6.96
CA SER A 261 23.21 27.66 5.93
C SER A 261 24.35 26.77 5.40
N GLN A 262 24.71 26.93 4.12
CA GLN A 262 25.62 26.04 3.39
C GLN A 262 27.03 25.93 4.02
N GLU A 263 27.57 27.03 4.54
CA GLU A 263 28.89 27.10 5.18
C GLU A 263 28.97 26.27 6.48
N THR A 264 27.82 25.98 7.11
CA THR A 264 27.76 25.21 8.36
C THR A 264 27.53 23.71 8.16
N LEU A 265 27.16 23.29 6.94
CA LEU A 265 26.63 21.95 6.68
C LEU A 265 27.66 20.98 6.09
N PHE A 266 28.42 21.35 5.06
CA PHE A 266 29.28 20.38 4.38
C PHE A 266 30.71 20.89 4.25
N PRO A 267 31.72 20.13 4.72
CA PRO A 267 33.10 20.42 4.34
C PRO A 267 33.28 20.19 2.83
N LEU A 268 34.22 20.92 2.21
CA LEU A 268 34.49 20.87 0.76
C LEU A 268 34.86 19.47 0.24
N ASN A 269 35.18 18.53 1.13
CA ASN A 269 35.54 17.14 0.84
C ASN A 269 34.39 16.11 0.98
N ALA A 270 33.16 16.52 1.32
CA ALA A 270 32.02 15.60 1.41
C ALA A 270 31.75 14.86 0.08
N SER A 271 31.19 13.64 0.13
CA SER A 271 30.78 12.90 -1.07
C SER A 271 29.86 13.72 -1.99
N SER A 272 30.03 13.55 -3.30
CA SER A 272 29.22 14.24 -4.30
C SER A 272 27.72 13.93 -4.19
N GLN A 273 27.35 12.73 -3.72
CA GLN A 273 25.95 12.30 -3.62
C GLN A 273 25.20 13.00 -2.47
N ILE A 274 25.81 13.09 -1.29
CA ILE A 274 25.18 13.73 -0.12
C ILE A 274 24.97 15.23 -0.39
N ARG A 275 25.98 15.91 -0.98
CA ARG A 275 25.84 17.31 -1.37
C ARG A 275 24.69 17.53 -2.34
N ARG A 276 24.57 16.68 -3.37
CA ARG A 276 23.43 16.73 -4.30
C ARG A 276 22.10 16.66 -3.56
N HIS A 277 21.91 15.71 -2.66
CA HIS A 277 20.65 15.60 -1.92
C HIS A 277 20.33 16.82 -1.06
N ALA A 278 21.33 17.42 -0.42
CA ALA A 278 21.14 18.64 0.34
C ALA A 278 20.84 19.85 -0.56
N ASP A 279 21.47 19.94 -1.73
CA ASP A 279 21.17 20.95 -2.73
C ASP A 279 19.77 20.75 -3.31
N THR A 280 19.34 19.51 -3.58
CA THR A 280 17.97 19.19 -4.00
C THR A 280 16.96 19.69 -2.96
N LEU A 281 17.18 19.42 -1.67
CA LEU A 281 16.32 19.93 -0.60
C LEU A 281 16.27 21.46 -0.55
N ARG A 282 17.42 22.13 -0.75
CA ARG A 282 17.52 23.60 -0.73
C ARG A 282 16.81 24.25 -1.90
N ASN A 283 16.89 23.62 -3.06
CA ASN A 283 16.38 24.14 -4.32
C ASN A 283 14.91 23.74 -4.57
N ILE A 284 14.21 23.20 -3.57
CA ILE A 284 12.76 23.00 -3.66
C ILE A 284 12.08 24.36 -3.78
N GLU A 285 11.59 24.67 -4.97
CA GLU A 285 10.84 25.90 -5.27
C GLU A 285 9.49 25.92 -4.55
N ASP A 286 8.72 24.84 -4.64
CA ASP A 286 7.39 24.73 -4.04
C ASP A 286 7.43 23.93 -2.73
N LYS A 287 7.79 24.62 -1.65
CA LYS A 287 7.81 24.04 -0.30
C LYS A 287 6.43 23.62 0.19
N THR A 288 5.37 24.31 -0.25
CA THR A 288 3.99 23.99 0.14
C THR A 288 3.59 22.64 -0.41
N LEU A 289 3.83 22.40 -1.71
CA LEU A 289 3.63 21.09 -2.33
C LEU A 289 4.50 20.03 -1.65
N ALA A 290 5.78 20.33 -1.39
CA ALA A 290 6.69 19.37 -0.75
C ALA A 290 6.18 18.92 0.63
N LEU A 291 5.71 19.84 1.47
CA LEU A 291 5.10 19.51 2.76
C LEU A 291 3.81 18.70 2.60
N ALA A 292 2.96 19.08 1.64
CA ALA A 292 1.72 18.34 1.36
C ALA A 292 1.99 16.90 0.89
N LEU A 293 3.02 16.68 0.07
CA LEU A 293 3.45 15.35 -0.39
C LEU A 293 4.02 14.51 0.75
N ARG A 294 4.87 15.11 1.60
CA ARG A 294 5.38 14.46 2.81
C ARG A 294 4.23 13.98 3.68
N ASP A 295 3.27 14.85 3.95
CA ASP A 295 2.14 14.53 4.81
C ASP A 295 1.21 13.48 4.17
N ALA A 296 1.07 13.48 2.84
CA ALA A 296 0.34 12.46 2.11
C ALA A 296 0.97 11.06 2.31
N VAL A 297 2.29 10.93 2.11
CA VAL A 297 3.01 9.66 2.35
C VAL A 297 2.86 9.21 3.81
N LEU A 298 2.99 10.14 4.76
CA LEU A 298 2.87 9.82 6.18
C LEU A 298 1.46 9.30 6.53
N ARG A 299 0.39 9.88 5.99
CA ARG A 299 -0.98 9.40 6.20
C ARG A 299 -1.21 7.99 5.64
N GLN A 300 -0.58 7.65 4.51
CA GLN A 300 -0.70 6.31 3.91
C GLN A 300 -0.10 5.19 4.78
N THR A 301 0.77 5.51 5.74
CA THR A 301 1.38 4.56 6.70
C THR A 301 0.32 3.67 7.36
N THR A 302 -0.77 4.26 7.87
CA THR A 302 -1.82 3.49 8.58
C THR A 302 -2.65 2.63 7.63
N PHE A 303 -2.84 3.06 6.38
CA PHE A 303 -3.50 2.23 5.37
C PHE A 303 -2.66 1.01 5.04
N VAL A 304 -1.37 1.19 4.77
CA VAL A 304 -0.39 0.10 4.55
C VAL A 304 -0.40 -0.90 5.72
N ASP A 305 -0.41 -0.41 6.97
CA ASP A 305 -0.46 -1.27 8.16
C ASP A 305 -1.73 -2.14 8.21
N LYS A 306 -2.88 -1.56 7.86
CA LYS A 306 -4.15 -2.29 7.80
C LYS A 306 -4.13 -3.34 6.69
N MET A 307 -3.58 -3.01 5.53
CA MET A 307 -3.45 -3.94 4.41
C MET A 307 -2.55 -5.12 4.77
N ASN A 308 -1.38 -4.86 5.36
CA ASN A 308 -0.47 -5.90 5.85
C ASN A 308 -1.08 -6.74 6.97
N ALA A 309 -1.87 -6.15 7.86
CA ALA A 309 -2.56 -6.91 8.92
C ALA A 309 -3.56 -7.93 8.34
N HIS A 310 -4.10 -7.70 7.15
CA HIS A 310 -4.92 -8.65 6.41
C HIS A 310 -4.11 -9.59 5.52
N LEU A 311 -2.96 -9.13 5.02
CA LEU A 311 -2.00 -9.89 4.21
C LEU A 311 -2.66 -10.67 3.07
N TRP A 312 -3.62 -10.04 2.37
CA TRP A 312 -4.37 -10.72 1.31
C TRP A 312 -3.48 -11.26 0.21
N ILE A 313 -2.35 -10.61 -0.07
CA ILE A 313 -1.36 -11.05 -1.06
C ILE A 313 -0.74 -12.42 -0.76
N ARG A 314 -0.93 -13.00 0.43
CA ARG A 314 -0.49 -14.36 0.76
C ARG A 314 -1.66 -15.32 0.99
N SER A 315 -2.89 -14.82 0.91
CA SER A 315 -4.10 -15.60 1.12
C SER A 315 -4.33 -16.58 -0.03
N PRO A 316 -4.79 -17.82 0.24
CA PRO A 316 -5.25 -18.73 -0.80
C PRO A 316 -6.47 -18.18 -1.56
N ALA A 317 -7.19 -17.22 -0.97
CA ALA A 317 -8.41 -16.64 -1.54
C ALA A 317 -8.17 -15.34 -2.32
N LEU A 318 -6.92 -14.96 -2.59
CA LEU A 318 -6.55 -13.63 -3.10
C LEU A 318 -7.39 -13.19 -4.31
N GLU A 319 -7.52 -14.01 -5.36
CA GLU A 319 -8.30 -13.66 -6.55
C GLU A 319 -9.79 -13.43 -6.19
N GLY A 320 -10.37 -14.29 -5.36
CA GLY A 320 -11.74 -14.14 -4.87
C GLY A 320 -11.95 -12.87 -4.06
N THR A 321 -11.03 -12.57 -3.15
CA THR A 321 -11.04 -11.34 -2.34
C THR A 321 -11.03 -10.11 -3.24
N LEU A 322 -10.12 -10.05 -4.22
CA LEU A 322 -9.98 -8.90 -5.11
C LEU A 322 -11.17 -8.76 -6.07
N ARG A 323 -11.68 -9.87 -6.63
CA ARG A 323 -12.90 -9.88 -7.45
C ARG A 323 -14.09 -9.30 -6.68
N ARG A 324 -14.32 -9.76 -5.45
CA ARG A 324 -15.37 -9.24 -4.57
C ARG A 324 -15.15 -7.77 -4.21
N ALA A 325 -13.91 -7.35 -3.98
CA ALA A 325 -13.57 -5.96 -3.71
C ALA A 325 -13.94 -5.03 -4.89
N VAL A 326 -13.65 -5.45 -6.13
CA VAL A 326 -13.99 -4.69 -7.35
C VAL A 326 -15.50 -4.58 -7.55
N ASP A 327 -16.25 -5.67 -7.35
CA ASP A 327 -17.72 -5.66 -7.37
C ASP A 327 -18.28 -4.68 -6.32
N ARG A 328 -17.77 -4.75 -5.09
CA ARG A 328 -18.20 -3.88 -3.99
C ARG A 328 -17.84 -2.41 -4.23
N TYR A 329 -16.71 -2.13 -4.86
CA TYR A 329 -16.35 -0.78 -5.29
C TYR A 329 -17.28 -0.26 -6.39
N THR A 330 -17.68 -1.11 -7.33
CA THR A 330 -18.70 -0.77 -8.35
C THR A 330 -20.01 -0.35 -7.69
N LYS A 331 -20.48 -1.13 -6.72
CA LYS A 331 -21.67 -0.82 -5.91
C LYS A 331 -21.50 0.46 -5.10
N PHE A 332 -20.31 0.71 -4.57
CA PHE A 332 -19.98 1.95 -3.84
C PHE A 332 -20.08 3.20 -4.74
N LEU A 333 -19.58 3.14 -5.99
CA LEU A 333 -19.75 4.22 -6.98
C LEU A 333 -21.22 4.48 -7.29
N HIS A 334 -22.06 3.44 -7.36
CA HIS A 334 -23.51 3.60 -7.54
C HIS A 334 -24.18 4.31 -6.36
N LEU A 335 -23.74 4.05 -5.12
CA LEU A 335 -24.20 4.82 -3.95
C LEU A 335 -23.77 6.29 -4.03
N LEU A 336 -22.53 6.56 -4.48
CA LEU A 336 -22.04 7.94 -4.69
C LEU A 336 -22.81 8.66 -5.79
N LYS A 337 -23.28 7.95 -6.83
CA LYS A 337 -24.09 8.50 -7.92
C LYS A 337 -25.45 8.95 -7.40
N ARG A 338 -26.11 8.11 -6.61
CA ARG A 338 -27.44 8.41 -6.04
C ARG A 338 -27.45 9.57 -5.04
N LYS A 339 -26.29 9.90 -4.47
CA LYS A 339 -26.10 11.09 -3.63
C LYS A 339 -25.85 12.37 -4.42
N ALA A 340 -25.61 12.28 -5.73
CA ALA A 340 -25.43 13.47 -6.54
C ALA A 340 -26.74 14.29 -6.55
N PRO A 341 -26.65 15.62 -6.46
CA PRO A 341 -27.75 16.51 -6.81
C PRO A 341 -28.45 16.08 -8.10
N PRO A 342 -29.79 16.01 -8.16
CA PRO A 342 -30.46 16.12 -9.45
C PRO A 342 -30.11 17.50 -10.01
N ILE A 343 -29.55 17.54 -11.22
CA ILE A 343 -29.50 18.77 -12.00
C ILE A 343 -30.95 19.07 -12.38
N GLY A 344 -31.46 20.25 -11.98
CA GLY A 344 -32.79 20.69 -12.42
C GLY A 344 -32.80 20.82 -13.96
N GLU A 345 -33.95 20.57 -14.60
CA GLU A 345 -34.10 20.74 -16.05
C GLU A 345 -33.76 22.18 -16.53
N ASP A 346 -33.76 23.15 -15.61
CA ASP A 346 -33.43 24.56 -15.82
C ASP A 346 -31.96 24.92 -15.55
N GLY A 347 -31.11 23.94 -15.20
CA GLY A 347 -29.70 24.16 -14.85
C GLY A 347 -29.48 24.85 -13.50
N SER A 348 -30.53 25.03 -12.68
CA SER A 348 -30.40 25.65 -11.35
C SER A 348 -29.86 24.67 -10.31
N ASN A 349 -28.92 25.15 -9.50
CA ASN A 349 -28.38 24.40 -8.38
C ASN A 349 -29.41 24.42 -7.23
N ARG A 350 -30.22 23.36 -7.10
CA ARG A 350 -31.14 23.24 -5.95
C ARG A 350 -30.33 23.14 -4.66
N THR A 351 -30.70 23.90 -3.63
CA THR A 351 -30.12 23.80 -2.29
C THR A 351 -30.41 22.40 -1.74
N ILE A 352 -29.38 21.56 -1.70
CA ILE A 352 -29.50 20.18 -1.24
C ILE A 352 -28.94 20.09 0.16
N VAL A 353 -29.75 19.58 1.08
CA VAL A 353 -29.26 19.04 2.34
C VAL A 353 -28.28 17.92 1.97
N PRO A 354 -26.98 18.02 2.28
CA PRO A 354 -26.02 17.00 1.94
C PRO A 354 -26.50 15.66 2.50
N GLY A 355 -26.67 14.66 1.65
CA GLY A 355 -26.91 13.30 2.11
C GLY A 355 -25.78 12.88 3.07
N PRO A 356 -25.99 11.86 3.93
CA PRO A 356 -24.97 11.46 4.90
C PRO A 356 -23.64 11.16 4.21
N ILE A 357 -22.50 11.27 4.87
CA ILE A 357 -21.21 10.85 4.27
C ILE A 357 -21.25 9.32 4.04
N ILE A 358 -20.64 8.82 2.96
CA ILE A 358 -20.34 7.39 2.83
C ILE A 358 -18.83 7.18 2.87
N VAL A 359 -18.41 6.24 3.71
CA VAL A 359 -17.01 5.84 3.88
C VAL A 359 -16.80 4.44 3.29
N PRO A 360 -15.66 4.17 2.62
CA PRO A 360 -15.35 2.85 2.07
C PRO A 360 -14.99 1.85 3.19
N THR A 361 -15.20 0.55 2.93
CA THR A 361 -14.52 -0.51 3.70
C THR A 361 -13.11 -0.74 3.13
N LEU A 362 -12.24 -1.45 3.87
CA LEU A 362 -10.82 -1.58 3.49
C LEU A 362 -10.60 -2.17 2.09
N ASP A 363 -11.41 -3.16 1.70
CA ASP A 363 -11.43 -3.77 0.37
C ASP A 363 -11.86 -2.78 -0.73
N ILE A 364 -12.90 -1.99 -0.46
CA ILE A 364 -13.37 -0.92 -1.37
C ILE A 364 -12.30 0.16 -1.51
N ASP A 365 -11.65 0.53 -0.41
CA ASP A 365 -10.62 1.57 -0.37
C ASP A 365 -9.37 1.16 -1.15
N LEU A 366 -8.93 -0.10 -1.06
CA LEU A 366 -7.86 -0.65 -1.91
C LEU A 366 -8.16 -0.47 -3.40
N VAL A 367 -9.35 -0.86 -3.85
CA VAL A 367 -9.74 -0.71 -5.26
C VAL A 367 -9.84 0.76 -5.64
N TRP A 368 -10.39 1.59 -4.75
CA TRP A 368 -10.47 3.03 -4.99
C TRP A 368 -9.09 3.67 -5.12
N HIS A 369 -8.13 3.36 -4.26
CA HIS A 369 -6.75 3.83 -4.38
C HIS A 369 -6.12 3.36 -5.70
N THR A 370 -6.32 2.09 -6.07
CA THR A 370 -5.85 1.54 -7.35
C THR A 370 -6.45 2.31 -8.54
N HIS A 371 -7.72 2.71 -8.46
CA HIS A 371 -8.39 3.49 -9.50
C HIS A 371 -7.80 4.90 -9.64
N GLN A 372 -7.42 5.53 -8.53
CA GLN A 372 -6.81 6.86 -8.50
C GLN A 372 -5.40 6.90 -9.11
N CYS A 373 -4.70 5.76 -9.18
CA CYS A 373 -3.38 5.65 -9.81
C CYS A 373 -3.39 5.78 -11.35
N SER A 374 -4.47 6.28 -11.94
CA SER A 374 -4.48 6.77 -13.32
C SER A 374 -5.33 8.03 -13.35
N ALA A 375 -4.71 9.19 -13.11
CA ALA A 375 -5.43 10.44 -12.81
C ALA A 375 -6.43 10.83 -13.90
N TYR A 376 -6.00 10.85 -15.17
CA TYR A 376 -6.91 11.13 -16.29
C TYR A 376 -8.06 10.11 -16.37
N ARG A 377 -7.76 8.80 -16.27
CA ARG A 377 -8.78 7.73 -16.31
C ARG A 377 -9.76 7.87 -15.16
N TYR A 378 -9.28 8.11 -13.95
CA TYR A 378 -10.08 8.29 -12.75
C TYR A 378 -11.04 9.47 -12.86
N VAL A 379 -10.56 10.62 -13.36
CA VAL A 379 -11.41 11.79 -13.60
C VAL A 379 -12.47 11.47 -14.65
N LYS A 380 -12.09 10.85 -15.77
CA LYS A 380 -13.03 10.49 -16.85
C LYS A 380 -14.09 9.50 -16.36
N SER A 381 -13.67 8.41 -15.72
CA SER A 381 -14.56 7.34 -15.26
C SER A 381 -15.48 7.78 -14.14
N THR A 382 -15.02 8.58 -13.18
CA THR A 382 -15.90 9.08 -12.11
C THR A 382 -16.95 10.06 -12.64
N ASN A 383 -16.62 10.90 -13.62
CA ASN A 383 -17.60 11.74 -14.30
C ASN A 383 -18.67 10.90 -15.03
N VAL A 384 -18.29 9.81 -15.71
CA VAL A 384 -19.25 8.95 -16.41
C VAL A 384 -20.08 8.10 -15.43
N LEU A 385 -19.41 7.40 -14.50
CA LEU A 385 -20.05 6.45 -13.59
C LEU A 385 -20.88 7.14 -12.51
N VAL A 386 -20.40 8.28 -12.00
CA VAL A 386 -20.97 8.96 -10.83
C VAL A 386 -21.62 10.30 -11.18
N GLY A 387 -21.36 10.85 -12.38
CA GLY A 387 -21.85 12.16 -12.82
C GLY A 387 -20.99 13.34 -12.36
N ARG A 388 -19.90 13.10 -11.63
CA ARG A 388 -18.97 14.12 -11.14
C ARG A 388 -17.64 13.52 -10.72
N PHE A 389 -16.61 14.36 -10.64
CA PHE A 389 -15.36 14.02 -9.99
C PHE A 389 -15.58 13.72 -8.50
N ILE A 390 -14.96 12.65 -8.01
CA ILE A 390 -15.01 12.27 -6.59
C ILE A 390 -13.65 12.50 -5.95
N ASN A 391 -13.60 13.38 -4.96
CA ASN A 391 -12.41 13.53 -4.13
C ASN A 391 -12.31 12.38 -3.12
N HIS A 392 -11.08 11.97 -2.83
CA HIS A 392 -10.75 11.04 -1.76
C HIS A 392 -10.15 11.86 -0.62
N ASP A 393 -11.00 12.23 0.35
CA ASP A 393 -10.58 13.00 1.52
C ASP A 393 -10.27 12.06 2.68
N ASP A 394 -8.99 11.80 2.88
CA ASP A 394 -8.48 10.95 3.95
C ASP A 394 -8.38 11.66 5.31
N ASN A 395 -8.77 12.93 5.40
CA ASN A 395 -8.69 13.74 6.62
C ASN A 395 -10.03 13.90 7.35
N LEU A 396 -10.87 12.87 7.34
CA LEU A 396 -12.15 12.90 8.06
C LEU A 396 -11.96 12.67 9.56
N GLU A 397 -12.61 13.51 10.38
CA GLU A 397 -12.62 13.35 11.83
C GLU A 397 -13.36 12.08 12.28
N LYS A 398 -12.98 11.53 13.44
CA LYS A 398 -13.54 10.27 13.98
C LYS A 398 -15.07 10.24 14.12
N PRO A 399 -15.76 11.31 14.57
CA PRO A 399 -17.22 11.31 14.64
C PRO A 399 -17.86 11.17 13.25
N ALA A 400 -17.37 11.94 12.27
CA ALA A 400 -17.85 11.89 10.89
C ALA A 400 -17.62 10.50 10.24
N LEU A 401 -16.51 9.83 10.57
CA LEU A 401 -16.25 8.46 10.15
C LEU A 401 -17.26 7.46 10.74
N THR A 402 -17.67 7.64 11.99
CA THR A 402 -18.60 6.74 12.69
C THR A 402 -19.99 6.84 12.07
N ASP A 403 -20.51 8.06 11.94
CA ASP A 403 -21.83 8.33 11.34
C ASP A 403 -21.84 7.93 9.85
N GLY A 404 -20.78 8.28 9.13
CA GLY A 404 -20.60 7.89 7.74
C GLY A 404 -20.58 6.37 7.56
N SER A 405 -20.00 5.62 8.51
CA SER A 405 -19.97 4.16 8.44
C SER A 405 -21.34 3.52 8.67
N LEU A 406 -22.14 4.05 9.62
CA LEU A 406 -23.52 3.60 9.84
C LEU A 406 -24.38 3.88 8.61
N ALA A 407 -24.24 5.08 8.03
CA ALA A 407 -24.95 5.46 6.82
C ALA A 407 -24.58 4.57 5.63
N SER A 408 -23.28 4.32 5.38
CA SER A 408 -22.84 3.39 4.35
C SER A 408 -23.46 2.01 4.53
N ARG A 409 -23.46 1.47 5.75
CA ARG A 409 -24.04 0.16 6.05
C ARG A 409 -25.52 0.09 5.72
N ARG A 410 -26.29 1.10 6.14
CA ARG A 410 -27.73 1.18 5.89
C ARG A 410 -28.02 1.25 4.39
N LEU A 411 -27.34 2.15 3.68
CA LEU A 411 -27.55 2.37 2.25
C LEU A 411 -27.19 1.13 1.43
N PHE A 412 -26.05 0.50 1.71
CA PHE A 412 -25.63 -0.70 0.98
C PHE A 412 -26.63 -1.85 1.16
N ARG A 413 -27.12 -2.06 2.39
CA ARG A 413 -28.15 -3.07 2.66
C ARG A 413 -29.46 -2.77 1.95
N LEU A 414 -29.90 -1.50 1.96
CA LEU A 414 -31.14 -1.08 1.32
C LEU A 414 -31.08 -1.26 -0.22
N HIS A 415 -29.94 -0.95 -0.83
CA HIS A 415 -29.83 -0.94 -2.30
C HIS A 415 -29.41 -2.28 -2.91
N PHE A 416 -28.67 -3.11 -2.18
CA PHE A 416 -28.09 -4.34 -2.72
C PHE A 416 -28.48 -5.60 -1.93
N GLY A 417 -29.20 -5.47 -0.80
CA GLY A 417 -29.57 -6.63 0.02
C GLY A 417 -28.37 -7.30 0.73
N GLU A 418 -27.22 -6.65 0.74
CA GLU A 418 -25.96 -7.22 1.24
C GLU A 418 -25.44 -6.53 2.50
N GLU A 419 -24.65 -7.26 3.29
CA GLU A 419 -23.92 -6.65 4.40
C GLU A 419 -22.75 -5.80 3.90
N TYR A 420 -22.66 -4.57 4.39
CA TYR A 420 -21.58 -3.67 4.02
C TYR A 420 -20.25 -4.01 4.67
N ARG A 421 -20.24 -4.38 5.95
CA ARG A 421 -19.01 -4.82 6.61
C ARG A 421 -18.93 -6.34 6.53
N LYS A 422 -17.94 -6.85 5.80
CA LYS A 422 -17.64 -8.28 5.70
C LYS A 422 -16.29 -8.55 6.40
N CYS A 423 -16.10 -9.77 6.87
CA CYS A 423 -14.81 -10.19 7.44
C CYS A 423 -13.84 -10.52 6.30
N GLY A 424 -12.72 -9.80 6.22
CA GLY A 424 -11.66 -10.07 5.25
C GLY A 424 -10.51 -10.94 5.80
N CYS A 425 -10.74 -11.85 6.74
CA CYS A 425 -9.67 -12.79 7.16
C CYS A 425 -9.53 -13.93 6.15
N TRP A 426 -8.40 -14.63 6.16
CA TRP A 426 -8.14 -15.71 5.20
C TRP A 426 -9.17 -16.83 5.27
N ASP A 427 -9.61 -17.22 6.47
CA ASP A 427 -10.60 -18.29 6.64
C ASP A 427 -11.97 -17.91 6.03
N CYS A 428 -12.44 -16.68 6.28
CA CYS A 428 -13.71 -16.20 5.72
C CYS A 428 -13.63 -16.05 4.19
N GLU A 429 -12.58 -15.43 3.68
CA GLU A 429 -12.44 -15.22 2.23
C GLU A 429 -12.24 -16.54 1.47
N ALA A 430 -11.51 -17.49 2.05
CA ALA A 430 -11.31 -18.82 1.46
C ALA A 430 -12.60 -19.66 1.49
N LEU A 431 -13.36 -19.60 2.59
CA LEU A 431 -14.68 -20.24 2.64
C LEU A 431 -15.63 -19.65 1.60
N LEU A 432 -15.65 -18.33 1.44
CA LEU A 432 -16.48 -17.68 0.42
C LEU A 432 -16.06 -18.09 -0.99
N SER A 433 -14.77 -18.13 -1.30
CA SER A 433 -14.29 -18.56 -2.61
C SER A 433 -14.66 -20.02 -2.91
N GLU A 434 -14.48 -20.94 -1.95
CA GLU A 434 -14.88 -22.35 -2.13
C GLU A 434 -16.39 -22.47 -2.36
N LEU A 435 -17.22 -21.74 -1.62
CA LEU A 435 -18.68 -21.76 -1.83
C LEU A 435 -19.09 -21.17 -3.19
N GLU A 436 -18.41 -20.13 -3.66
CA GLU A 436 -18.61 -19.58 -5.00
C GLU A 436 -18.26 -20.60 -6.09
N ASP A 437 -17.17 -21.34 -5.92
CA ASP A 437 -16.73 -22.37 -6.87
C ASP A 437 -17.71 -23.55 -6.92
N GLN A 438 -18.19 -24.00 -5.75
CA GLN A 438 -19.24 -25.04 -5.65
C GLN A 438 -20.55 -24.58 -6.31
N ALA A 439 -20.97 -23.33 -6.06
CA ALA A 439 -22.16 -22.76 -6.69
C ALA A 439 -22.02 -22.66 -8.22
N ALA A 440 -20.83 -22.29 -8.71
CA ALA A 440 -20.53 -22.25 -10.14
C ALA A 440 -20.53 -23.65 -10.77
N ALA A 441 -20.00 -24.66 -10.10
CA ALA A 441 -20.04 -26.06 -10.55
C ALA A 441 -21.49 -26.60 -10.59
N ALA A 442 -22.28 -26.33 -9.55
CA ALA A 442 -23.69 -26.68 -9.52
C ALA A 442 -24.46 -26.01 -10.68
N ALA A 443 -24.17 -24.74 -10.98
CA ALA A 443 -24.77 -24.03 -12.11
C ALA A 443 -24.42 -24.63 -13.49
N ARG A 444 -23.28 -25.34 -13.61
CA ARG A 444 -22.89 -26.10 -14.81
C ARG A 444 -23.46 -27.52 -14.85
N GLY A 445 -24.19 -27.95 -13.82
CA GLY A 445 -24.68 -29.33 -13.69
C GLY A 445 -23.62 -30.33 -13.23
N GLU A 446 -22.46 -29.84 -12.76
CA GLU A 446 -21.33 -30.66 -12.28
C GLU A 446 -21.35 -30.86 -10.75
N GLY A 447 -22.36 -30.30 -10.06
CA GLY A 447 -22.42 -30.24 -8.60
C GLY A 447 -23.47 -31.16 -7.96
N GLY A 448 -23.11 -31.75 -6.82
CA GLY A 448 -24.04 -32.44 -5.90
C GLY A 448 -24.50 -31.54 -4.76
N GLU A 449 -25.11 -32.13 -3.73
CA GLU A 449 -25.42 -31.42 -2.48
C GLU A 449 -24.13 -30.90 -1.82
N ILE A 450 -24.15 -29.64 -1.37
CA ILE A 450 -22.96 -29.01 -0.77
C ILE A 450 -22.73 -29.59 0.63
N ASP A 451 -21.73 -30.46 0.75
CA ASP A 451 -21.21 -30.90 2.04
C ASP A 451 -20.39 -29.79 2.70
N MET A 452 -21.05 -29.04 3.59
CA MET A 452 -20.43 -27.95 4.35
C MET A 452 -19.28 -28.42 5.26
N VAL A 453 -19.29 -29.67 5.73
CA VAL A 453 -18.21 -30.22 6.57
C VAL A 453 -16.98 -30.47 5.71
N ALA A 454 -17.16 -31.07 4.53
CA ALA A 454 -16.06 -31.28 3.59
C ALA A 454 -15.49 -29.95 3.07
N VAL A 455 -16.34 -28.97 2.79
CA VAL A 455 -15.94 -27.59 2.43
C VAL A 455 -15.10 -26.97 3.54
N ALA A 456 -15.58 -26.97 4.79
CA ALA A 456 -14.86 -26.39 5.90
C ALA A 456 -13.48 -27.05 6.11
N ALA A 457 -13.42 -28.39 6.03
CA ALA A 457 -12.17 -29.14 6.19
C ALA A 457 -11.16 -28.86 5.06
N ARG A 458 -11.61 -28.68 3.81
CA ARG A 458 -10.72 -28.25 2.70
C ARG A 458 -10.16 -26.86 2.94
N VAL A 459 -11.03 -25.91 3.27
CA VAL A 459 -10.67 -24.51 3.55
C VAL A 459 -9.66 -24.43 4.69
N GLU A 460 -9.90 -25.14 5.79
CA GLU A 460 -8.99 -25.19 6.94
C GLU A 460 -7.60 -25.66 6.54
N ARG A 461 -7.49 -26.78 5.81
CA ARG A 461 -6.19 -27.32 5.34
C ARG A 461 -5.45 -26.32 4.45
N THR A 462 -6.14 -25.73 3.46
CA THR A 462 -5.53 -24.78 2.53
C THR A 462 -5.06 -23.50 3.24
N VAL A 463 -5.88 -22.94 4.12
CA VAL A 463 -5.51 -21.74 4.89
C VAL A 463 -4.37 -22.04 5.86
N GLN A 464 -4.37 -23.21 6.51
CA GLN A 464 -3.28 -23.64 7.38
C GLN A 464 -1.98 -23.77 6.60
N TYR A 465 -1.99 -24.41 5.43
CA TYR A 465 -0.81 -24.52 4.56
C TYR A 465 -0.21 -23.15 4.24
N HIS A 466 -1.03 -22.20 3.75
CA HIS A 466 -0.58 -20.84 3.44
C HIS A 466 0.00 -20.12 4.67
N ARG A 467 -0.57 -20.32 5.86
CA ARG A 467 -0.04 -19.76 7.12
C ARG A 467 1.34 -20.32 7.45
N VAL A 468 1.56 -21.64 7.28
CA VAL A 468 2.88 -22.24 7.52
C VAL A 468 3.90 -21.73 6.51
N VAL A 469 3.53 -21.61 5.22
CA VAL A 469 4.40 -21.07 4.17
C VAL A 469 4.84 -19.64 4.50
N GLU A 470 3.90 -18.76 4.84
CA GLU A 470 4.22 -17.37 5.17
C GLU A 470 5.05 -17.26 6.47
N ALA A 471 4.79 -18.11 7.46
CA ALA A 471 5.59 -18.14 8.68
C ALA A 471 7.05 -18.58 8.41
N ALA A 472 7.26 -19.54 7.50
CA ALA A 472 8.59 -19.96 7.07
C ALA A 472 9.31 -18.83 6.31
N ARG A 473 8.60 -18.19 5.38
CA ARG A 473 9.10 -17.05 4.57
C ARG A 473 9.64 -15.93 5.46
N ARG A 474 8.88 -15.49 6.46
CA ARG A 474 9.28 -14.40 7.38
C ARG A 474 10.50 -14.74 8.23
N LYS A 475 10.80 -16.02 8.41
CA LYS A 475 11.99 -16.50 9.14
C LYS A 475 13.19 -16.71 8.22
N GLY A 476 13.05 -16.51 6.91
CA GLY A 476 14.08 -16.85 5.91
C GLY A 476 14.36 -18.34 5.83
N ALA A 477 13.40 -19.18 6.23
CA ALA A 477 13.49 -20.63 6.13
C ALA A 477 12.98 -21.10 4.76
N ARG A 478 13.41 -22.29 4.33
CA ARG A 478 12.88 -22.92 3.12
C ARG A 478 11.38 -23.12 3.23
N LEU A 479 10.67 -22.86 2.14
CA LEU A 479 9.21 -22.92 2.14
C LEU A 479 8.73 -24.37 2.23
N PRO A 480 7.68 -24.64 3.00
CA PRO A 480 7.13 -25.98 3.16
C PRO A 480 6.37 -26.44 1.92
N VAL A 481 6.52 -27.72 1.62
CA VAL A 481 5.73 -28.49 0.66
C VAL A 481 4.87 -29.52 1.39
N LEU A 482 3.82 -30.03 0.74
CA LEU A 482 3.07 -31.16 1.26
C LEU A 482 3.99 -32.38 1.27
N GLY A 483 4.20 -33.00 2.43
CA GLY A 483 4.88 -34.28 2.52
C GLY A 483 4.02 -35.37 1.89
N GLU A 484 4.65 -36.26 1.12
CA GLU A 484 4.06 -37.51 0.61
C GLU A 484 3.42 -38.35 1.72
#